data_AF-A0A924GJ06-F1
#
_entry.id   AF-A0A924GJ06-F1
#
_cell.length_a   1.000
_cell.length_b   1.000
_cell.length_c   1.000
_cell.angle_alpha   90.00
_cell.angle_beta   90.00
_cell.angle_gamma   90.00
#
_symmetry.space_group_name_H-M   'P 1'
#
loop_
_entity.id
_entity.type
_entity.pdbx_description
1 polymer ?
#
loop_
_entity_poly.entity_id
_entity_poly.type
_entity_poly.pdbx_seq_one_letter_code
_entity_poly.pdbx_strand_id
1 'polypeptide(L)'
;MNTFITATASGDLGFPAWLRITHFINFVFIGVLIRSGIEILSSHPRLYWNNNCGPGTEWIHFTKSVVPTKEGEYMARDDELVLPKWFSLPGGKKIGLGRRWHGVTNFLWMVNGLIYVVLLFGTGQWRRLVPTSWDVFPQALESMPTYLSSNLPPVESFQPYDALQQLMYAFIVFVVAPMMILTGIAMSPAVVGRFPWYAKLFGNRQSARSLHFLGMAIYLVFVVFHVSLVFIAYPQHNVTNMVFGEYLPERFAAGLVIMLTMIAAVIAFWLWQSYWSHKDLRRTQIVLNTLEEPIRALFVNRLKSKQRGFYKEEDISPYHWSNGRHPTPEESPEWEALRENDWQGYELEVGGLTNKTIKLTLDDLRDMQRQEQITMHTCMQGFTGIAKWGGVRLSDVLALVKPNENANFLMLTSYGTAQHMYDGRPLEPYYTCLPKELVYEDETILAFDMNDKPLPLTFGAPLRLRVESIHGYKMVKYLHKIEWIEDYRTEGDGMGGTREDSGLQSINAKI
;
A
#
# COMPACT_ATOMS: atom_id res chain seq x y z
N MET A 1 -36.35 -22.90 20.59
CA MET A 1 -35.79 -22.93 21.95
C MET A 1 -34.99 -24.23 22.06
N ASN A 2 -33.67 -24.10 22.24
CA ASN A 2 -32.68 -25.15 22.51
C ASN A 2 -32.54 -26.34 21.54
N THR A 3 -31.78 -26.12 20.46
CA THR A 3 -30.98 -27.17 19.81
C THR A 3 -29.51 -26.74 19.83
N PHE A 4 -28.98 -26.55 21.04
CA PHE A 4 -27.55 -26.32 21.27
C PHE A 4 -26.91 -27.64 21.70
N ILE A 5 -26.03 -28.14 20.85
CA ILE A 5 -24.76 -28.81 21.19
C ILE A 5 -24.89 -29.93 22.24
N THR A 6 -25.32 -31.10 21.80
CA THR A 6 -24.77 -32.35 22.34
C THR A 6 -23.40 -32.54 21.73
N ALA A 7 -22.35 -32.08 22.43
CA ALA A 7 -20.99 -32.49 22.17
C ALA A 7 -20.90 -34.00 22.44
N THR A 8 -20.87 -34.80 21.39
CA THR A 8 -20.50 -36.20 21.49
C THR A 8 -19.05 -36.26 21.94
N ALA A 9 -18.81 -36.95 23.06
CA ALA A 9 -17.49 -37.29 23.59
C ALA A 9 -16.78 -38.34 22.73
N SER A 10 -16.74 -38.11 21.42
CA SER A 10 -15.93 -38.81 20.42
C SER A 10 -15.09 -37.74 19.74
N GLY A 11 -13.77 -37.77 19.95
CA GLY A 11 -12.81 -36.75 19.56
C GLY A 11 -12.57 -36.56 18.05
N ASP A 12 -13.60 -36.72 17.22
CA ASP A 12 -13.51 -36.50 15.78
C ASP A 12 -13.99 -35.08 15.43
N LEU A 13 -13.05 -34.23 15.02
CA LEU A 13 -13.35 -32.88 14.57
C LEU A 13 -13.75 -32.97 13.10
N GLY A 14 -15.04 -32.92 12.76
CA GLY A 14 -15.49 -32.85 11.36
C GLY A 14 -15.12 -31.53 10.65
N PHE A 15 -15.46 -31.39 9.37
CA PHE A 15 -15.22 -30.16 8.58
C PHE A 15 -16.54 -29.37 8.36
N PRO A 16 -16.95 -28.52 9.33
CA PRO A 16 -18.21 -27.79 9.23
C PRO A 16 -18.22 -26.83 8.03
N ALA A 17 -19.41 -26.51 7.54
CA ALA A 17 -19.59 -25.69 6.33
C ALA A 17 -18.87 -24.33 6.43
N TRP A 18 -18.94 -23.65 7.59
CA TRP A 18 -18.26 -22.37 7.78
C TRP A 18 -16.74 -22.48 7.56
N LEU A 19 -16.11 -23.57 8.02
CA LEU A 19 -14.66 -23.79 7.92
C LEU A 19 -14.27 -23.95 6.45
N ARG A 20 -15.05 -24.72 5.70
CA ARG A 20 -14.84 -24.95 4.27
C ARG A 20 -15.06 -23.67 3.47
N ILE A 21 -16.15 -22.95 3.72
CA ILE A 21 -16.49 -21.71 3.02
C ILE A 21 -15.43 -20.63 3.26
N THR A 22 -15.08 -20.36 4.52
CA THR A 22 -14.07 -19.34 4.87
C THR A 22 -12.68 -19.69 4.31
N HIS A 23 -12.33 -20.98 4.24
CA HIS A 23 -11.12 -21.46 3.59
C HIS A 23 -11.13 -21.20 2.07
N PHE A 24 -12.22 -21.51 1.36
CA PHE A 24 -12.30 -21.24 -0.08
C PHE A 24 -12.34 -19.74 -0.40
N ILE A 25 -13.03 -18.94 0.41
CA ILE A 25 -13.01 -17.47 0.30
C ILE A 25 -11.58 -16.94 0.48
N ASN A 26 -10.83 -17.51 1.45
CA ASN A 26 -9.45 -17.14 1.68
C ASN A 26 -8.56 -17.41 0.45
N PHE A 27 -8.77 -18.53 -0.25
CA PHE A 27 -8.06 -18.82 -1.50
C PHE A 27 -8.27 -17.70 -2.54
N VAL A 28 -9.50 -17.24 -2.73
CA VAL A 28 -9.82 -16.13 -3.64
C VAL A 28 -9.06 -14.86 -3.25
N PHE A 29 -9.10 -14.47 -1.97
CA PHE A 29 -8.48 -13.23 -1.50
C PHE A 29 -6.96 -13.26 -1.58
N ILE A 30 -6.31 -14.35 -1.19
CA ILE A 30 -4.85 -14.46 -1.24
C ILE A 30 -4.34 -14.26 -2.68
N GLY A 31 -5.00 -14.83 -3.69
CA GLY A 31 -4.60 -14.63 -5.08
C GLY A 31 -4.71 -13.17 -5.54
N VAL A 32 -5.76 -12.46 -5.11
CA VAL A 32 -5.91 -11.02 -5.40
C VAL A 32 -4.85 -10.19 -4.68
N LEU A 33 -4.58 -10.48 -3.40
CA LEU A 33 -3.55 -9.79 -2.61
C LEU A 33 -2.15 -9.99 -3.18
N ILE A 34 -1.79 -11.20 -3.58
CA ILE A 34 -0.48 -11.49 -4.22
C ILE A 34 -0.37 -10.72 -5.55
N ARG A 35 -1.35 -10.83 -6.44
CA ARG A 35 -1.28 -10.19 -7.78
C ARG A 35 -1.27 -8.67 -7.71
N SER A 36 -2.02 -8.08 -6.77
CA SER A 36 -2.00 -6.62 -6.52
C SER A 36 -0.72 -6.19 -5.80
N GLY A 37 -0.20 -6.99 -4.86
CA GLY A 37 1.08 -6.75 -4.20
C GLY A 37 2.27 -6.75 -5.16
N ILE A 38 2.25 -7.64 -6.15
CA ILE A 38 3.25 -7.69 -7.24
C ILE A 38 3.20 -6.40 -8.10
N GLU A 39 2.00 -5.90 -8.43
CA GLU A 39 1.85 -4.62 -9.14
C GLU A 39 2.46 -3.46 -8.31
N ILE A 40 2.20 -3.42 -7.00
CA ILE A 40 2.77 -2.40 -6.12
C ILE A 40 4.30 -2.51 -6.06
N LEU A 41 4.83 -3.73 -5.91
CA LEU A 41 6.27 -3.99 -5.88
C LEU A 41 6.94 -3.57 -7.18
N SER A 42 6.30 -3.78 -8.35
CA SER A 42 6.87 -3.40 -9.64
C SER A 42 7.11 -1.91 -9.83
N SER A 43 6.48 -1.05 -9.02
CA SER A 43 6.69 0.40 -9.10
C SER A 43 7.93 0.90 -8.37
N HIS A 44 8.47 0.11 -7.45
CA HIS A 44 9.79 0.29 -6.85
C HIS A 44 10.34 -1.11 -6.57
N PRO A 45 10.89 -1.79 -7.59
CA PRO A 45 11.21 -3.23 -7.57
C PRO A 45 12.48 -3.52 -6.75
N ARG A 46 12.61 -2.88 -5.58
CA ARG A 46 13.73 -2.95 -4.65
C ARG A 46 13.19 -2.97 -3.22
N LEU A 47 13.83 -3.74 -2.34
CA LEU A 47 13.47 -3.85 -0.93
C LEU A 47 14.70 -3.59 -0.05
N TYR A 48 14.47 -2.98 1.11
CA TYR A 48 15.53 -2.48 1.99
C TYR A 48 15.27 -2.91 3.44
N TRP A 49 16.34 -3.05 4.21
CA TRP A 49 16.26 -3.24 5.67
C TRP A 49 16.36 -1.92 6.45
N ASN A 50 16.56 -0.80 5.78
CA ASN A 50 16.66 0.51 6.41
C ASN A 50 15.90 1.57 5.61
N ASN A 51 15.56 2.69 6.25
CA ASN A 51 14.79 3.76 5.61
C ASN A 51 15.57 4.53 4.52
N ASN A 52 16.90 4.33 4.43
CA ASN A 52 17.75 4.91 3.41
C ASN A 52 17.66 4.06 2.16
N CYS A 53 16.74 4.40 1.27
CA CYS A 53 16.54 3.67 0.02
C CYS A 53 17.62 3.96 -1.03
N GLY A 54 18.88 4.20 -0.65
CA GLY A 54 19.95 4.54 -1.59
C GLY A 54 20.22 3.42 -2.61
N PRO A 55 20.63 3.73 -3.85
CA PRO A 55 21.10 2.71 -4.79
C PRO A 55 22.20 1.84 -4.20
N GLY A 56 22.07 0.52 -4.35
CA GLY A 56 23.02 -0.45 -3.81
C GLY A 56 22.85 -0.78 -2.33
N THR A 57 21.86 -0.20 -1.65
CA THR A 57 21.52 -0.53 -0.25
C THR A 57 20.37 -1.53 -0.14
N GLU A 58 19.71 -1.85 -1.25
CA GLU A 58 18.70 -2.90 -1.32
C GLU A 58 19.30 -4.27 -0.99
N TRP A 59 18.53 -5.12 -0.29
CA TRP A 59 18.93 -6.52 -0.07
C TRP A 59 18.44 -7.43 -1.20
N ILE A 60 17.43 -6.99 -1.95
CA ILE A 60 16.92 -7.67 -3.15
C ILE A 60 16.32 -6.64 -4.10
N HIS A 61 16.52 -6.86 -5.41
CA HIS A 61 15.87 -6.12 -6.48
C HIS A 61 15.44 -7.04 -7.63
N PHE A 62 14.41 -6.63 -8.35
CA PHE A 62 13.80 -7.37 -9.46
C PHE A 62 13.94 -6.63 -10.80
N THR A 63 14.81 -5.63 -10.83
CA THR A 63 15.12 -4.81 -12.01
C THR A 63 16.58 -4.99 -12.42
N LYS A 64 16.85 -4.79 -13.71
CA LYS A 64 18.20 -4.74 -14.29
C LYS A 64 18.74 -3.30 -14.36
N SER A 65 17.92 -2.31 -14.02
CA SER A 65 18.30 -0.90 -14.07
C SER A 65 19.44 -0.60 -13.09
N VAL A 66 20.50 0.01 -13.61
CA VAL A 66 21.54 0.65 -12.81
C VAL A 66 21.08 2.08 -12.54
N VAL A 67 21.16 2.53 -11.29
CA VAL A 67 20.70 3.86 -10.88
C VAL A 67 21.89 4.82 -10.83
N PRO A 68 21.97 5.81 -11.73
CA PRO A 68 22.91 6.92 -11.61
C PRO A 68 22.78 7.64 -10.26
N THR A 69 23.90 8.05 -9.67
CA THR A 69 23.92 8.81 -8.42
C THR A 69 23.81 10.31 -8.61
N LYS A 70 23.96 10.80 -9.85
CA LYS A 70 23.80 12.22 -10.16
C LYS A 70 22.33 12.62 -10.04
N GLU A 71 22.09 13.67 -9.27
CA GLU A 71 20.75 14.18 -8.99
C GLU A 71 20.01 14.53 -10.30
N GLY A 72 18.76 14.09 -10.42
CA GLY A 72 17.88 14.41 -11.54
C GLY A 72 18.05 13.55 -12.80
N GLU A 73 19.15 12.79 -12.95
CA GLU A 73 19.35 11.91 -14.12
C GLU A 73 18.45 10.68 -14.11
N TYR A 74 18.13 10.18 -12.92
CA TYR A 74 17.29 9.01 -12.74
C TYR A 74 16.32 9.22 -11.61
N MET A 75 15.04 8.96 -11.86
CA MET A 75 13.98 9.09 -10.89
C MET A 75 13.38 7.75 -10.54
N ALA A 76 12.63 7.70 -9.44
CA ALA A 76 11.93 6.49 -9.04
C ALA A 76 10.98 5.94 -10.11
N ARG A 77 10.44 6.78 -11.00
CA ARG A 77 9.57 6.33 -12.10
C ARG A 77 10.30 5.61 -13.22
N ASP A 78 11.57 5.95 -13.43
CA ASP A 78 12.40 5.29 -14.45
C ASP A 78 12.74 3.84 -14.03
N ASP A 79 12.58 3.51 -12.73
CA ASP A 79 12.79 2.17 -12.16
C ASP A 79 11.55 1.25 -12.23
N GLU A 80 10.40 1.78 -12.64
CA GLU A 80 9.15 1.02 -12.71
C GLU A 80 9.20 -0.07 -13.80
N LEU A 81 8.78 -1.29 -13.44
CA LEU A 81 8.63 -2.40 -14.38
C LEU A 81 7.23 -2.43 -14.98
N VAL A 82 7.13 -2.80 -16.26
CA VAL A 82 5.84 -3.11 -16.91
C VAL A 82 5.58 -4.60 -16.75
N LEU A 83 4.56 -4.97 -15.97
CA LEU A 83 4.14 -6.37 -15.82
C LEU A 83 2.88 -6.67 -16.66
N PRO A 84 2.75 -7.92 -17.16
CA PRO A 84 1.59 -8.32 -17.96
C PRO A 84 0.34 -8.48 -17.09
N LYS A 85 -0.83 -8.23 -17.71
CA LYS A 85 -2.15 -8.21 -17.04
C LYS A 85 -2.57 -9.56 -16.44
N TRP A 86 -2.09 -10.67 -16.99
CA TRP A 86 -2.39 -11.99 -16.45
C TRP A 86 -1.61 -12.25 -15.15
N PHE A 87 -0.39 -11.71 -15.04
CA PHE A 87 0.51 -11.92 -13.90
C PHE A 87 0.21 -10.97 -12.73
N SER A 88 -0.01 -9.70 -13.02
CA SER A 88 -0.20 -8.63 -12.03
C SER A 88 -1.60 -8.02 -12.12
N LEU A 89 -2.08 -7.43 -11.03
CA LEU A 89 -3.43 -6.82 -10.96
C LEU A 89 -3.32 -5.29 -10.76
N PRO A 90 -3.70 -4.47 -11.76
CA PRO A 90 -4.19 -4.83 -13.09
C PRO A 90 -3.11 -4.99 -14.17
N GLY A 91 -1.83 -4.78 -13.84
CA GLY A 91 -0.73 -4.74 -14.81
C GLY A 91 -0.64 -3.42 -15.58
N GLY A 92 0.51 -3.21 -16.22
CA GLY A 92 0.73 -2.05 -17.08
C GLY A 92 1.03 -0.73 -16.34
N LYS A 93 1.78 -0.78 -15.22
CA LYS A 93 2.20 0.38 -14.43
C LYS A 93 1.03 1.20 -13.87
N LYS A 94 0.04 0.51 -13.30
CA LYS A 94 -1.19 1.10 -12.75
C LYS A 94 -1.21 0.95 -11.23
N ILE A 95 -0.16 1.42 -10.57
CA ILE A 95 0.01 1.36 -9.11
C ILE A 95 -1.20 1.89 -8.34
N GLY A 96 -1.83 2.98 -8.81
CA GLY A 96 -3.00 3.56 -8.17
C GLY A 96 -4.20 2.60 -8.09
N LEU A 97 -4.39 1.75 -9.10
CA LEU A 97 -5.38 0.69 -9.09
C LEU A 97 -4.90 -0.56 -8.33
N GLY A 98 -3.62 -0.92 -8.47
CA GLY A 98 -3.03 -2.05 -7.74
C GLY A 98 -3.21 -1.89 -6.22
N ARG A 99 -2.93 -0.69 -5.69
CA ARG A 99 -3.13 -0.36 -4.27
C ARG A 99 -4.58 -0.43 -3.83
N ARG A 100 -5.53 0.01 -4.66
CA ARG A 100 -6.97 -0.07 -4.34
C ARG A 100 -7.49 -1.49 -4.32
N TRP A 101 -7.10 -2.30 -5.31
CA TRP A 101 -7.43 -3.73 -5.31
C TRP A 101 -6.91 -4.42 -4.05
N HIS A 102 -5.67 -4.08 -3.67
CA HIS A 102 -5.06 -4.57 -2.45
C HIS A 102 -5.81 -4.12 -1.20
N GLY A 103 -6.14 -2.82 -1.08
CA GLY A 103 -6.85 -2.25 0.06
C GLY A 103 -8.25 -2.84 0.27
N VAL A 104 -9.07 -2.88 -0.78
CA VAL A 104 -10.44 -3.46 -0.72
C VAL A 104 -10.38 -4.93 -0.34
N THR A 105 -9.48 -5.70 -0.96
CA THR A 105 -9.36 -7.13 -0.67
C THR A 105 -8.80 -7.39 0.72
N ASN A 106 -7.84 -6.59 1.17
CA ASN A 106 -7.27 -6.71 2.52
C ASN A 106 -8.36 -6.58 3.58
N PHE A 107 -9.26 -5.61 3.45
CA PHE A 107 -10.38 -5.47 4.39
C PHE A 107 -11.27 -6.72 4.40
N LEU A 108 -11.68 -7.21 3.22
CA LEU A 108 -12.52 -8.41 3.12
C LEU A 108 -11.81 -9.65 3.68
N TRP A 109 -10.51 -9.76 3.44
CA TRP A 109 -9.67 -10.83 3.96
C TRP A 109 -9.57 -10.78 5.50
N MET A 110 -9.38 -9.60 6.08
CA MET A 110 -9.37 -9.42 7.53
C MET A 110 -10.72 -9.75 8.17
N VAL A 111 -11.84 -9.37 7.56
CA VAL A 111 -13.18 -9.74 8.06
C VAL A 111 -13.39 -11.25 7.99
N ASN A 112 -13.03 -11.90 6.87
CA ASN A 112 -13.10 -13.36 6.75
C ASN A 112 -12.19 -14.06 7.78
N GLY A 113 -10.98 -13.54 7.99
CA GLY A 113 -10.05 -14.05 9.00
C GLY A 113 -10.57 -13.89 10.43
N LEU A 114 -11.21 -12.76 10.76
CA LEU A 114 -11.83 -12.56 12.07
C LEU A 114 -12.98 -13.56 12.30
N ILE A 115 -13.85 -13.74 11.32
CA ILE A 115 -14.93 -14.75 11.37
C ILE A 115 -14.33 -16.14 11.57
N TYR A 116 -13.30 -16.48 10.79
CA TYR A 116 -12.60 -17.76 10.89
C TYR A 116 -12.05 -18.00 12.29
N VAL A 117 -11.28 -17.06 12.84
CA VAL A 117 -10.64 -17.20 14.16
C VAL A 117 -11.70 -17.29 15.27
N VAL A 118 -12.74 -16.45 15.23
CA VAL A 118 -13.82 -16.49 16.24
C VAL A 118 -14.53 -17.85 16.23
N LEU A 119 -14.89 -18.36 15.04
CA LEU A 119 -15.56 -19.66 14.92
C LEU A 119 -14.61 -20.83 15.25
N LEU A 120 -13.34 -20.72 14.87
CA LEU A 120 -12.31 -21.72 15.17
C LEU A 120 -12.19 -21.95 16.69
N PHE A 121 -12.08 -20.88 17.47
CA PHE A 121 -12.02 -20.99 18.92
C PHE A 121 -13.39 -21.32 19.53
N GLY A 122 -14.46 -20.66 19.08
CA GLY A 122 -15.81 -20.85 19.62
C GLY A 122 -16.39 -22.24 19.42
N THR A 123 -15.94 -22.98 18.40
CA THR A 123 -16.41 -24.35 18.11
C THR A 123 -15.43 -25.45 18.52
N GLY A 124 -14.29 -25.10 19.14
CA GLY A 124 -13.26 -26.07 19.52
C GLY A 124 -12.42 -26.62 18.36
N GLN A 125 -12.63 -26.14 17.14
CA GLN A 125 -11.88 -26.52 15.93
C GLN A 125 -10.41 -26.07 15.97
N TRP A 126 -10.06 -25.14 16.86
CA TRP A 126 -8.67 -24.72 17.13
C TRP A 126 -7.74 -25.89 17.46
N ARG A 127 -8.27 -26.98 18.05
CA ARG A 127 -7.50 -28.20 18.39
C ARG A 127 -6.88 -28.89 17.18
N ARG A 128 -7.37 -28.60 15.96
CA ARG A 128 -6.76 -29.06 14.71
C ARG A 128 -5.42 -28.39 14.44
N LEU A 129 -5.32 -27.10 14.77
CA LEU A 129 -4.21 -26.24 14.36
C LEU A 129 -3.21 -26.01 15.47
N VAL A 130 -3.66 -25.77 16.70
CA VAL A 130 -2.77 -25.41 17.80
C VAL A 130 -2.23 -26.68 18.45
N PRO A 131 -0.91 -26.93 18.41
CA PRO A 131 -0.33 -28.06 19.11
C PRO A 131 -0.59 -27.98 20.61
N THR A 132 -0.96 -29.11 21.22
CA THR A 132 -1.24 -29.22 22.66
C THR A 132 -0.19 -30.04 23.42
N SER A 133 0.78 -30.63 22.69
CA SER A 133 1.96 -31.30 23.24
C SER A 133 3.23 -30.80 22.55
N TRP A 134 4.34 -30.81 23.29
CA TRP A 134 5.69 -30.54 22.75
C TRP A 134 6.20 -31.66 21.84
N ASP A 135 5.59 -32.85 21.88
CA ASP A 135 5.96 -33.98 21.00
C ASP A 135 5.77 -33.69 19.51
N VAL A 136 4.99 -32.65 19.18
CA VAL A 136 4.79 -32.20 17.80
C VAL A 136 6.13 -31.88 17.10
N PHE A 137 7.13 -31.35 17.83
CA PHE A 137 8.41 -30.98 17.24
C PHE A 137 9.25 -32.21 16.83
N PRO A 138 9.53 -33.19 17.73
CA PRO A 138 10.22 -34.40 17.31
C PRO A 138 9.43 -35.19 16.27
N GLN A 139 8.10 -35.30 16.38
CA GLN A 139 7.27 -36.00 15.39
C GLN A 139 7.32 -35.33 14.00
N ALA A 140 7.36 -34.00 13.94
CA ALA A 140 7.51 -33.27 12.68
C ALA A 140 8.88 -33.52 12.05
N LEU A 141 9.96 -33.59 12.85
CA LEU A 141 11.30 -33.93 12.38
C LEU A 141 11.36 -35.38 11.86
N GLU A 142 10.69 -36.32 12.54
CA GLU A 142 10.58 -37.72 12.10
C GLU A 142 9.79 -37.88 10.79
N SER A 143 8.78 -37.03 10.57
CA SER A 143 7.94 -37.06 9.36
C SER A 143 8.63 -36.44 8.15
N MET A 144 9.60 -35.54 8.36
CA MET A 144 10.26 -34.76 7.31
C MET A 144 10.97 -35.63 6.25
N PRO A 145 11.76 -36.68 6.59
CA PRO A 145 12.38 -37.57 5.61
C PRO A 145 11.37 -38.29 4.72
N THR A 146 10.19 -38.65 5.24
CA THR A 146 9.13 -39.29 4.45
C THR A 146 8.70 -38.39 3.30
N TYR A 147 8.41 -37.11 3.58
CA TYR A 147 8.08 -36.14 2.53
C TYR A 147 9.26 -35.87 1.57
N LEU A 148 10.49 -35.74 2.09
CA LEU A 148 11.68 -35.51 1.27
C LEU A 148 11.99 -36.68 0.32
N SER A 149 11.65 -37.91 0.72
CA SER A 149 11.73 -39.11 -0.12
C SER A 149 10.55 -39.26 -1.09
N SER A 150 9.67 -38.26 -1.18
CA SER A 150 8.43 -38.29 -1.98
C SER A 150 7.47 -39.43 -1.60
N ASN A 151 7.61 -39.96 -0.38
CA ASN A 151 6.66 -40.89 0.21
C ASN A 151 5.62 -40.13 1.02
N LEU A 152 4.50 -40.79 1.34
CA LEU A 152 3.43 -40.22 2.14
C LEU A 152 3.30 -41.01 3.45
N PRO A 153 3.15 -40.33 4.61
CA PRO A 153 2.80 -41.02 5.85
C PRO A 153 1.40 -41.64 5.74
N PRO A 154 1.03 -42.59 6.60
CA PRO A 154 -0.29 -43.24 6.58
C PRO A 154 -1.46 -42.24 6.73
N VAL A 155 -2.65 -42.60 6.22
CA VAL A 155 -3.87 -41.75 6.30
C VAL A 155 -4.25 -41.41 7.73
N GLU A 156 -4.00 -42.35 8.66
CA GLU A 156 -4.30 -42.23 10.08
C GLU A 156 -3.51 -41.09 10.73
N SER A 157 -2.32 -40.77 10.19
CA SER A 157 -1.53 -39.62 10.61
C SER A 157 -2.18 -38.27 10.24
N PHE A 158 -3.17 -38.25 9.35
CA PHE A 158 -3.89 -37.06 8.89
C PHE A 158 -5.25 -36.86 9.60
N GLN A 159 -5.39 -37.33 10.84
CA GLN A 159 -6.60 -37.12 11.64
C GLN A 159 -6.30 -36.23 12.87
N PRO A 160 -6.46 -34.89 12.78
CA PRO A 160 -6.82 -34.13 11.59
C PRO A 160 -5.64 -33.75 10.69
N TYR A 161 -4.40 -33.74 11.20
CA TYR A 161 -3.17 -33.40 10.47
C TYR A 161 -1.96 -34.07 11.13
N ASP A 162 -0.95 -34.44 10.34
CA ASP A 162 0.33 -34.89 10.90
C ASP A 162 1.06 -33.70 11.57
N ALA A 163 2.07 -34.01 12.40
CA ALA A 163 2.77 -33.01 13.19
C ALA A 163 3.44 -31.90 12.34
N LEU A 164 3.99 -32.25 11.16
CA LEU A 164 4.63 -31.27 10.28
C LEU A 164 3.59 -30.36 9.65
N GLN A 165 2.47 -30.92 9.18
CA GLN A 165 1.35 -30.13 8.67
C GLN A 165 0.72 -29.24 9.74
N GLN A 166 0.50 -29.76 10.94
CA GLN A 166 -0.07 -28.99 12.04
C GLN A 166 0.79 -27.78 12.37
N LEU A 167 2.12 -27.95 12.50
CA LEU A 167 3.04 -26.84 12.72
C LEU A 167 3.00 -25.82 11.58
N MET A 168 2.98 -26.26 10.32
CA MET A 168 2.91 -25.36 9.18
C MET A 168 1.60 -24.57 9.15
N TYR A 169 0.45 -25.21 9.39
CA TYR A 169 -0.83 -24.53 9.39
C TYR A 169 -0.95 -23.56 10.58
N ALA A 170 -0.47 -23.95 11.77
CA ALA A 170 -0.38 -23.07 12.92
C ALA A 170 0.48 -21.83 12.60
N PHE A 171 1.65 -22.03 11.99
CA PHE A 171 2.56 -20.96 11.61
C PHE A 171 1.90 -20.00 10.61
N ILE A 172 1.24 -20.53 9.56
CA ILE A 172 0.59 -19.71 8.54
C ILE A 172 -0.57 -18.88 9.13
N VAL A 173 -1.40 -19.48 9.98
CA VAL A 173 -2.61 -18.84 10.53
C VAL A 173 -2.28 -17.88 11.67
N PHE A 174 -1.38 -18.26 12.59
CA PHE A 174 -1.16 -17.54 13.84
C PHE A 174 0.14 -16.74 13.89
N VAL A 175 1.04 -16.91 12.90
CA VAL A 175 2.29 -16.14 12.84
C VAL A 175 2.34 -15.30 11.56
N VAL A 176 2.23 -15.94 10.39
CA VAL A 176 2.35 -15.22 9.10
C VAL A 176 1.18 -14.28 8.87
N ALA A 177 -0.07 -14.71 9.11
CA ALA A 177 -1.23 -13.85 8.89
C ALA A 177 -1.22 -12.59 9.78
N PRO A 178 -1.00 -12.68 11.11
CA PRO A 178 -0.88 -11.50 11.95
C PRO A 178 0.31 -10.62 11.58
N MET A 179 1.47 -11.21 11.24
CA MET A 179 2.63 -10.45 10.79
C MET A 179 2.32 -9.65 9.52
N MET A 180 1.61 -10.23 8.56
CA MET A 180 1.20 -9.54 7.33
C MET A 180 0.24 -8.38 7.60
N ILE A 181 -0.71 -8.55 8.51
CA ILE A 181 -1.62 -7.46 8.94
C ILE A 181 -0.80 -6.33 9.57
N LEU A 182 0.06 -6.66 10.53
CA LEU A 182 0.81 -5.67 11.30
C LEU A 182 1.83 -4.90 10.43
N THR A 183 2.54 -5.60 9.55
CA THR A 183 3.47 -4.97 8.59
C THR A 183 2.74 -4.14 7.54
N GLY A 184 1.55 -4.57 7.09
CA GLY A 184 0.70 -3.78 6.18
C GLY A 184 0.28 -2.45 6.80
N ILE A 185 -0.10 -2.44 8.08
CA ILE A 185 -0.39 -1.20 8.84
C ILE A 185 0.84 -0.29 8.90
N ALA A 186 2.05 -0.85 9.06
CA ALA A 186 3.30 -0.09 9.17
C ALA A 186 3.70 0.57 7.84
N MET A 187 3.10 0.16 6.72
CA MET A 187 3.35 0.77 5.42
C MET A 187 2.46 1.99 5.14
N SER A 188 1.39 2.22 5.91
CA SER A 188 0.52 3.39 5.76
C SER A 188 1.21 4.68 6.19
N PRO A 189 1.25 5.72 5.34
CA PRO A 189 1.85 7.02 5.68
C PRO A 189 1.12 7.70 6.84
N ALA A 190 -0.20 7.58 6.91
CA ALA A 190 -1.00 8.18 7.97
C ALA A 190 -0.69 7.56 9.34
N VAL A 191 -0.52 6.24 9.39
CA VAL A 191 -0.20 5.53 10.64
C VAL A 191 1.21 5.85 11.11
N VAL A 192 2.22 5.72 10.24
CA VAL A 192 3.61 6.01 10.65
C VAL A 192 3.86 7.50 10.86
N GLY A 193 3.11 8.38 10.18
CA GLY A 193 3.13 9.80 10.47
C GLY A 193 2.59 10.10 11.87
N ARG A 194 1.47 9.48 12.26
CA ARG A 194 0.85 9.69 13.59
C ARG A 194 1.57 8.97 14.73
N PHE A 195 2.12 7.79 14.45
CA PHE A 195 2.77 6.89 15.41
C PHE A 195 4.13 6.39 14.85
N PRO A 196 5.15 7.25 14.77
CA PRO A 196 6.43 6.88 14.14
C PRO A 196 7.14 5.70 14.82
N TRP A 197 6.89 5.49 16.11
CA TRP A 197 7.40 4.34 16.88
C TRP A 197 6.89 2.99 16.36
N TYR A 198 5.72 2.94 15.73
CA TYR A 198 5.11 1.68 15.28
C TYR A 198 5.99 0.98 14.24
N ALA A 199 6.58 1.75 13.32
CA ALA A 199 7.50 1.20 12.33
C ALA A 199 8.79 0.61 12.97
N LYS A 200 9.20 1.09 14.15
CA LYS A 200 10.37 0.56 14.86
C LYS A 200 10.16 -0.85 15.40
N LEU A 201 8.91 -1.31 15.58
CA LEU A 201 8.61 -2.70 15.97
C LEU A 201 9.15 -3.73 14.95
N PHE A 202 9.29 -3.30 13.69
CA PHE A 202 9.83 -4.11 12.60
C PHE A 202 11.26 -3.70 12.24
N GLY A 203 11.94 -2.93 13.09
CA GLY A 203 13.19 -2.23 12.78
C GLY A 203 12.94 -0.85 12.17
N ASN A 204 12.18 -0.77 11.08
CA ASN A 204 11.76 0.47 10.42
C ASN A 204 10.68 0.20 9.35
N ARG A 205 10.25 1.23 8.63
CA ARG A 205 9.19 1.12 7.61
C ARG A 205 9.63 0.23 6.43
N GLN A 206 10.88 0.35 5.98
CA GLN A 206 11.35 -0.47 4.87
C GLN A 206 11.54 -1.94 5.28
N SER A 207 11.98 -2.19 6.51
CA SER A 207 12.00 -3.54 7.06
C SER A 207 10.61 -4.14 7.14
N ALA A 208 9.58 -3.37 7.55
CA ALA A 208 8.20 -3.85 7.50
C ALA A 208 7.77 -4.24 6.08
N ARG A 209 8.13 -3.45 5.07
CA ARG A 209 7.87 -3.77 3.66
C ARG A 209 8.61 -5.04 3.20
N SER A 210 9.85 -5.23 3.64
CA SER A 210 10.65 -6.43 3.35
C SER A 210 10.08 -7.68 4.02
N LEU A 211 9.67 -7.60 5.30
CA LEU A 211 8.99 -8.68 6.00
C LEU A 211 7.64 -9.01 5.36
N HIS A 212 6.89 -8.00 4.92
CA HIS A 212 5.63 -8.18 4.21
C HIS A 212 5.83 -8.93 2.88
N PHE A 213 6.87 -8.59 2.13
CA PHE A 213 7.26 -9.34 0.93
C PHE A 213 7.64 -10.80 1.25
N LEU A 214 8.44 -11.03 2.30
CA LEU A 214 8.80 -12.38 2.72
C LEU A 214 7.57 -13.18 3.15
N GLY A 215 6.61 -12.59 3.85
CA GLY A 215 5.33 -13.23 4.19
C GLY A 215 4.51 -13.58 2.95
N MET A 216 4.47 -12.69 1.94
CA MET A 216 3.85 -13.00 0.65
C MET A 216 4.56 -14.18 -0.05
N ALA A 217 5.90 -14.23 -0.04
CA ALA A 217 6.67 -15.32 -0.62
C ALA A 217 6.42 -16.65 0.11
N ILE A 218 6.35 -16.62 1.44
CA ILE A 218 5.96 -17.78 2.27
C ILE A 218 4.56 -18.26 1.89
N TYR A 219 3.59 -17.35 1.76
CA TYR A 219 2.24 -17.70 1.31
C TYR A 219 2.24 -18.34 -0.07
N LEU A 220 3.01 -17.80 -1.02
CA LEU A 220 3.08 -18.34 -2.37
C LEU A 220 3.60 -19.78 -2.37
N VAL A 221 4.73 -20.02 -1.68
CA VAL A 221 5.31 -21.37 -1.53
C VAL A 221 4.31 -22.29 -0.83
N PHE A 222 3.74 -21.85 0.30
CA PHE A 222 2.76 -22.62 1.04
C PHE A 222 1.56 -23.01 0.18
N VAL A 223 0.95 -22.08 -0.55
CA VAL A 223 -0.21 -22.36 -1.41
C VAL A 223 0.13 -23.38 -2.49
N VAL A 224 1.27 -23.26 -3.16
CA VAL A 224 1.69 -24.21 -4.20
C VAL A 224 1.83 -25.62 -3.63
N PHE A 225 2.55 -25.78 -2.52
CA PHE A 225 2.73 -27.09 -1.88
C PHE A 225 1.41 -27.63 -1.31
N HIS A 226 0.68 -26.81 -0.55
CA HIS A 226 -0.57 -27.18 0.11
C HIS A 226 -1.62 -27.64 -0.89
N VAL A 227 -1.85 -26.88 -1.97
CA VAL A 227 -2.83 -27.25 -3.01
C VAL A 227 -2.38 -28.51 -3.76
N SER A 228 -1.09 -28.67 -4.04
CA SER A 228 -0.58 -29.89 -4.70
C SER A 228 -0.82 -31.14 -3.85
N LEU A 229 -0.61 -31.05 -2.53
CA LEU A 229 -0.83 -32.16 -1.61
C LEU A 229 -2.29 -32.62 -1.56
N VAL A 230 -3.27 -31.74 -1.81
CA VAL A 230 -4.70 -32.12 -1.88
C VAL A 230 -4.95 -33.18 -2.96
N PHE A 231 -4.23 -33.10 -4.08
CA PHE A 231 -4.41 -34.00 -5.23
C PHE A 231 -3.45 -35.19 -5.24
N ILE A 232 -2.33 -35.10 -4.52
CA ILE A 232 -1.29 -36.12 -4.49
C ILE A 232 -1.44 -37.03 -3.26
N ALA A 233 -1.63 -36.44 -2.08
CA ALA A 233 -1.74 -37.17 -0.83
C ALA A 233 -3.20 -37.58 -0.61
N TYR A 234 -3.52 -38.87 -0.74
CA TYR A 234 -4.84 -39.42 -0.46
C TYR A 234 -6.02 -38.60 -1.03
N PRO A 235 -6.07 -38.41 -2.37
CA PRO A 235 -7.00 -37.47 -3.00
C PRO A 235 -8.47 -37.78 -2.71
N GLN A 236 -8.85 -39.05 -2.60
CA GLN A 236 -10.21 -39.44 -2.22
C GLN A 236 -10.61 -38.92 -0.84
N HIS A 237 -9.68 -38.93 0.11
CA HIS A 237 -9.90 -38.43 1.46
C HIS A 237 -9.98 -36.90 1.49
N ASN A 238 -8.98 -36.23 0.92
CA ASN A 238 -8.86 -34.77 0.97
C ASN A 238 -10.00 -34.07 0.22
N VAL A 239 -10.26 -34.49 -1.02
CA VAL A 239 -11.26 -33.84 -1.88
C VAL A 239 -12.67 -33.95 -1.28
N THR A 240 -13.04 -35.13 -0.76
CA THR A 240 -14.39 -35.36 -0.23
C THR A 240 -14.62 -34.61 1.07
N ASN A 241 -13.63 -34.56 1.98
CA ASN A 241 -13.69 -33.75 3.19
C ASN A 241 -13.80 -32.24 2.89
N MET A 242 -13.03 -31.74 1.91
CA MET A 242 -13.08 -30.32 1.54
C MET A 242 -14.39 -29.92 0.86
N VAL A 243 -14.99 -30.80 0.06
CA VAL A 243 -16.20 -30.48 -0.73
C VAL A 243 -17.49 -30.82 0.01
N PHE A 244 -17.55 -31.95 0.71
CA PHE A 244 -18.75 -32.44 1.38
C PHE A 244 -18.71 -32.27 2.91
N GLY A 245 -17.52 -32.19 3.50
CA GLY A 245 -17.34 -32.03 4.95
C GLY A 245 -17.07 -33.34 5.70
N GLU A 246 -17.04 -34.45 4.96
CA GLU A 246 -16.89 -35.82 5.46
C GLU A 246 -16.28 -36.70 4.35
N TYR A 247 -15.72 -37.86 4.74
CA TYR A 247 -15.11 -38.81 3.82
C TYR A 247 -16.16 -39.67 3.10
N LEU A 248 -16.33 -39.42 1.80
CA LEU A 248 -17.31 -40.09 0.92
C LEU A 248 -16.64 -40.59 -0.36
N PRO A 249 -15.87 -41.69 -0.31
CA PRO A 249 -15.06 -42.16 -1.45
C PRO A 249 -15.89 -42.43 -2.72
N GLU A 250 -17.13 -42.88 -2.57
CA GLU A 250 -18.07 -43.09 -3.68
C GLU A 250 -18.46 -41.79 -4.39
N ARG A 251 -18.31 -40.63 -3.74
CA ARG A 251 -18.56 -39.30 -4.31
C ARG A 251 -17.29 -38.60 -4.77
N PHE A 252 -16.14 -39.27 -4.77
CA PHE A 252 -14.85 -38.67 -5.13
C PHE A 252 -14.88 -38.00 -6.50
N ALA A 253 -15.42 -38.65 -7.54
CA ALA A 253 -15.49 -38.08 -8.88
C ALA A 253 -16.29 -36.76 -8.90
N ALA A 254 -17.43 -36.71 -8.22
CA ALA A 254 -18.23 -35.50 -8.11
C ALA A 254 -17.48 -34.40 -7.32
N GLY A 255 -16.83 -34.77 -6.21
CA GLY A 255 -16.00 -33.85 -5.43
C GLY A 255 -14.86 -33.26 -6.25
N LEU A 256 -14.17 -34.08 -7.05
CA LEU A 256 -13.07 -33.65 -7.89
C LEU A 256 -13.54 -32.68 -8.97
N VAL A 257 -14.65 -32.97 -9.64
CA VAL A 257 -15.24 -32.07 -10.62
C VAL A 257 -15.59 -30.72 -9.99
N ILE A 258 -16.28 -30.72 -8.84
CA ILE A 258 -16.64 -29.49 -8.12
C ILE A 258 -15.38 -28.68 -7.78
N MET A 259 -14.36 -29.33 -7.21
CA MET A 259 -13.12 -28.66 -6.80
C MET A 259 -12.38 -28.05 -7.99
N LEU A 260 -12.22 -28.80 -9.09
CA LEU A 260 -11.55 -28.31 -10.31
C LEU A 260 -12.34 -27.17 -10.96
N THR A 261 -13.68 -27.27 -10.99
CA THR A 261 -14.54 -26.18 -11.49
C THR A 261 -14.40 -24.93 -10.62
N MET A 262 -14.36 -25.07 -9.28
CA MET A 262 -14.14 -23.95 -8.37
C MET A 262 -12.77 -23.29 -8.60
N ILE A 263 -11.69 -24.08 -8.70
CA ILE A 263 -10.34 -23.55 -8.98
C ILE A 263 -10.32 -22.81 -10.31
N ALA A 264 -10.88 -23.41 -11.37
CA ALA A 264 -10.96 -22.79 -12.69
C ALA A 264 -11.76 -21.47 -12.64
N ALA A 265 -12.88 -21.45 -11.92
CA ALA A 265 -13.70 -20.24 -11.74
C ALA A 265 -12.94 -19.14 -10.98
N VAL A 266 -12.17 -19.49 -9.94
CA VAL A 266 -11.35 -18.53 -9.19
C VAL A 266 -10.23 -17.96 -10.06
N ILE A 267 -9.53 -18.80 -10.84
CA ILE A 267 -8.49 -18.34 -11.78
C ILE A 267 -9.11 -17.43 -12.85
N ALA A 268 -10.26 -17.82 -13.42
CA ALA A 268 -10.99 -17.00 -14.37
C ALA A 268 -11.42 -15.66 -13.76
N PHE A 269 -11.87 -15.65 -12.50
CA PHE A 269 -12.20 -14.43 -11.76
C PHE A 269 -10.97 -13.52 -11.59
N TRP A 270 -9.82 -14.06 -11.20
CA TRP A 270 -8.58 -13.29 -11.09
C TRP A 270 -8.18 -12.66 -12.42
N LEU A 271 -8.18 -13.44 -13.51
CA LEU A 271 -7.87 -12.91 -14.83
C LEU A 271 -8.88 -11.83 -15.23
N TRP A 272 -10.17 -12.10 -15.06
CA TRP A 272 -11.25 -11.18 -15.34
C TRP A 272 -11.08 -9.83 -14.63
N GLN A 273 -10.64 -9.79 -13.36
CA GLN A 273 -10.43 -8.52 -12.64
C GLN A 273 -9.42 -7.61 -13.35
N SER A 274 -8.33 -8.15 -13.89
CA SER A 274 -7.34 -7.36 -14.64
C SER A 274 -7.94 -6.83 -15.95
N TYR A 275 -8.65 -7.66 -16.71
CA TYR A 275 -9.26 -7.23 -17.98
C TYR A 275 -10.43 -6.27 -17.77
N TRP A 276 -11.24 -6.49 -16.74
CA TRP A 276 -12.30 -5.58 -16.32
C TRP A 276 -11.72 -4.22 -15.93
N SER A 277 -10.62 -4.21 -15.17
CA SER A 277 -9.92 -2.97 -14.79
C SER A 277 -9.49 -2.16 -16.02
N HIS A 278 -8.94 -2.84 -17.04
CA HIS A 278 -8.48 -2.20 -18.27
C HIS A 278 -9.60 -1.82 -19.24
N LYS A 279 -10.80 -2.42 -19.12
CA LYS A 279 -11.95 -2.06 -19.95
C LYS A 279 -12.37 -0.61 -19.69
N ASP A 280 -12.30 -0.18 -18.44
CA ASP A 280 -12.57 1.19 -18.02
C ASP A 280 -11.83 1.49 -16.71
N LEU A 281 -10.65 2.11 -16.87
CA LEU A 281 -9.74 2.41 -15.78
C LEU A 281 -10.34 3.38 -14.76
N ARG A 282 -11.04 4.42 -15.25
CA ARG A 282 -11.65 5.46 -14.40
C ARG A 282 -12.83 4.88 -13.64
N ARG A 283 -13.73 4.14 -14.30
CA ARG A 283 -14.84 3.47 -13.61
C ARG A 283 -14.33 2.50 -12.55
N THR A 284 -13.27 1.76 -12.86
CA THR A 284 -12.64 0.85 -11.89
C THR A 284 -12.14 1.60 -10.67
N GLN A 285 -11.43 2.72 -10.87
CA GLN A 285 -10.97 3.57 -9.78
C GLN A 285 -12.15 4.04 -8.92
N ILE A 286 -13.22 4.56 -9.53
CA ILE A 286 -14.41 5.06 -8.82
C ILE A 286 -15.07 3.94 -7.99
N VAL A 287 -15.30 2.78 -8.59
CA VAL A 287 -15.91 1.63 -7.90
C VAL A 287 -15.08 1.20 -6.69
N LEU A 288 -13.77 1.00 -6.89
CA LEU A 288 -12.90 0.57 -5.80
C LEU A 288 -12.79 1.65 -4.71
N ASN A 289 -12.73 2.92 -5.10
CA ASN A 289 -12.71 4.05 -4.16
C ASN A 289 -13.97 4.08 -3.30
N THR A 290 -15.15 3.92 -3.90
CA THR A 290 -16.43 3.88 -3.17
C THR A 290 -16.49 2.73 -2.16
N LEU A 291 -15.89 1.58 -2.47
CA LEU A 291 -15.81 0.44 -1.56
C LEU A 291 -14.82 0.68 -0.41
N GLU A 292 -13.70 1.35 -0.68
CA GLU A 292 -12.63 1.55 0.29
C GLU A 292 -12.88 2.74 1.23
N GLU A 293 -13.45 3.85 0.74
CA GLU A 293 -13.54 5.11 1.50
C GLU A 293 -14.24 5.01 2.86
N PRO A 294 -15.37 4.28 3.04
CA PRO A 294 -16.00 4.17 4.36
C PRO A 294 -15.07 3.59 5.43
N ILE A 295 -14.25 2.61 5.03
CA ILE A 295 -13.28 1.95 5.91
C ILE A 295 -12.17 2.95 6.26
N ARG A 296 -11.67 3.68 5.28
CA ARG A 296 -10.60 4.66 5.48
C ARG A 296 -11.06 5.84 6.34
N ALA A 297 -12.30 6.28 6.15
CA ALA A 297 -12.94 7.31 6.95
C ALA A 297 -13.05 6.91 8.43
N LEU A 298 -13.31 5.63 8.69
CA LEU A 298 -13.40 5.09 10.04
C LEU A 298 -12.02 5.00 10.73
N PHE A 299 -10.97 4.60 10.00
CA PHE A 299 -9.68 4.25 10.61
C PHE A 299 -8.56 5.27 10.41
N VAL A 300 -8.26 5.69 9.17
CA VAL A 300 -7.00 6.41 8.86
C VAL A 300 -7.19 7.88 8.51
N ASN A 301 -8.36 8.28 8.00
CA ASN A 301 -8.54 9.64 7.45
C ASN A 301 -8.38 10.74 8.50
N ARG A 302 -8.63 10.41 9.78
CA ARG A 302 -8.54 11.32 10.92
C ARG A 302 -7.13 11.43 11.53
N LEU A 303 -6.19 10.60 11.07
CA LEU A 303 -4.83 10.58 11.61
C LEU A 303 -4.03 11.76 11.06
N LYS A 304 -3.53 12.60 11.97
CA LYS A 304 -2.62 13.72 11.69
C LYS A 304 -1.18 13.34 12.00
N SER A 305 -0.23 13.91 11.27
CA SER A 305 1.19 13.60 11.52
C SER A 305 1.68 14.15 12.87
N LYS A 306 2.63 13.44 13.49
CA LYS A 306 3.38 13.81 14.71
C LYS A 306 4.82 13.27 14.63
N GLN A 307 5.53 13.65 13.57
CA GLN A 307 6.91 13.23 13.32
C GLN A 307 7.95 14.18 13.90
N ARG A 308 7.61 15.46 14.14
CA ARG A 308 8.54 16.48 14.61
C ARG A 308 9.12 16.09 15.97
N GLY A 309 10.45 16.06 16.04
CA GLY A 309 11.20 15.64 17.23
C GLY A 309 11.37 14.13 17.39
N PHE A 310 10.79 13.31 16.51
CA PHE A 310 11.00 11.86 16.53
C PHE A 310 12.26 11.45 15.76
N TYR A 311 12.43 11.96 14.54
CA TYR A 311 13.64 11.77 13.75
C TYR A 311 14.67 12.84 14.08
N LYS A 312 15.94 12.46 14.01
CA LYS A 312 17.10 13.31 14.35
C LYS A 312 18.00 13.50 13.13
N GLU A 313 18.99 14.38 13.24
CA GLU A 313 19.97 14.66 12.18
C GLU A 313 20.69 13.37 11.70
N GLU A 314 20.96 12.43 12.62
CA GLU A 314 21.57 11.12 12.30
C GLU A 314 20.66 10.19 11.47
N ASP A 315 19.34 10.45 11.45
CA ASP A 315 18.39 9.69 10.66
C ASP A 315 18.28 10.21 9.21
N ILE A 316 18.88 11.36 8.89
CA ILE A 316 18.79 11.96 7.54
C ILE A 316 19.39 11.01 6.51
N SER A 317 18.61 10.75 5.46
CA SER A 317 19.03 9.82 4.43
C SER A 317 20.15 10.40 3.56
N PRO A 318 21.24 9.67 3.34
CA PRO A 318 22.34 10.14 2.48
C PRO A 318 21.94 10.25 1.01
N TYR A 319 20.91 9.51 0.61
CA TYR A 319 20.30 9.57 -0.71
C TYR A 319 18.79 9.71 -0.56
N HIS A 320 18.20 10.59 -1.36
CA HIS A 320 16.76 10.76 -1.41
C HIS A 320 16.30 10.59 -2.87
N TRP A 321 15.42 9.62 -3.13
CA TRP A 321 14.83 9.46 -4.45
C TRP A 321 14.04 10.70 -4.84
N SER A 322 14.16 11.10 -6.09
CA SER A 322 13.27 12.07 -6.70
C SER A 322 12.16 11.38 -7.48
N ASN A 323 11.00 12.01 -7.50
CA ASN A 323 9.89 11.68 -8.39
C ASN A 323 9.48 12.97 -9.10
N GLY A 324 9.40 12.94 -10.42
CA GLY A 324 9.21 14.14 -11.24
C GLY A 324 10.54 14.80 -11.64
N ARG A 325 10.64 15.22 -12.90
CA ARG A 325 11.70 16.12 -13.41
C ARG A 325 11.33 17.55 -13.04
N HIS A 326 12.31 18.45 -13.04
CA HIS A 326 12.00 19.87 -13.00
C HIS A 326 11.45 20.33 -14.35
N PRO A 327 10.68 21.44 -14.39
CA PRO A 327 10.13 21.96 -15.63
C PRO A 327 11.24 22.21 -16.64
N THR A 328 11.05 21.79 -17.88
CA THR A 328 11.94 22.21 -18.98
C THR A 328 11.58 23.61 -19.47
N PRO A 329 12.46 24.30 -20.22
CA PRO A 329 12.13 25.58 -20.84
C PRO A 329 10.88 25.52 -21.73
N GLU A 330 10.60 24.37 -22.36
CA GLU A 330 9.40 24.15 -23.16
C GLU A 330 8.14 23.96 -22.30
N GLU A 331 8.27 23.34 -21.13
CA GLU A 331 7.16 23.11 -20.20
C GLU A 331 6.79 24.37 -19.42
N SER A 332 7.78 25.16 -19.00
CA SER A 332 7.57 26.39 -18.22
C SER A 332 8.70 27.41 -18.45
N PRO A 333 8.58 28.25 -19.49
CA PRO A 333 9.53 29.34 -19.74
C PRO A 333 9.63 30.31 -18.55
N GLU A 334 8.51 30.53 -17.86
CA GLU A 334 8.41 31.43 -16.71
C GLU A 334 9.25 30.94 -15.52
N TRP A 335 9.14 29.66 -15.18
CA TRP A 335 9.93 29.07 -14.10
C TRP A 335 11.42 29.03 -14.44
N GLU A 336 11.75 28.79 -15.71
CA GLU A 336 13.14 28.82 -16.17
C GLU A 336 13.75 30.22 -16.05
N ALA A 337 13.02 31.27 -16.47
CA ALA A 337 13.47 32.65 -16.31
C ALA A 337 13.65 33.05 -14.84
N LEU A 338 12.75 32.60 -13.95
CA LEU A 338 12.90 32.80 -12.51
C LEU A 338 14.15 32.07 -11.97
N ARG A 339 14.42 30.85 -12.43
CA ARG A 339 15.60 30.07 -12.05
C ARG A 339 16.89 30.76 -12.48
N GLU A 340 16.95 31.26 -13.71
CA GLU A 340 18.12 31.97 -14.26
C GLU A 340 18.39 33.30 -13.54
N ASN A 341 17.35 33.89 -12.93
CA ASN A 341 17.45 35.13 -12.16
C ASN A 341 17.54 34.88 -10.64
N ASP A 342 18.06 33.73 -10.21
CA ASP A 342 18.21 33.34 -8.79
C ASP A 342 16.92 33.54 -7.96
N TRP A 343 15.77 33.25 -8.57
CA TRP A 343 14.42 33.38 -8.01
C TRP A 343 13.99 34.81 -7.69
N GLN A 344 14.74 35.84 -8.12
CA GLN A 344 14.30 37.21 -8.01
C GLN A 344 13.07 37.45 -8.88
N GLY A 345 12.02 38.02 -8.28
CA GLY A 345 10.72 38.19 -8.92
C GLY A 345 9.79 36.98 -8.81
N TYR A 346 10.19 35.91 -8.13
CA TYR A 346 9.26 34.83 -7.77
C TYR A 346 8.17 35.38 -6.85
N GLU A 347 6.92 35.11 -7.21
CA GLU A 347 5.75 35.45 -6.41
C GLU A 347 4.85 34.20 -6.26
N LEU A 348 4.53 33.85 -5.02
CA LEU A 348 3.47 32.91 -4.70
C LEU A 348 2.14 33.66 -4.67
N GLU A 349 1.23 33.33 -5.59
CA GLU A 349 -0.14 33.86 -5.55
C GLU A 349 -1.01 33.04 -4.58
N VAL A 350 -1.67 33.71 -3.64
CA VAL A 350 -2.54 33.11 -2.62
C VAL A 350 -3.92 33.77 -2.68
N GLY A 351 -4.96 33.02 -3.00
CA GLY A 351 -6.31 33.57 -3.19
C GLY A 351 -7.41 32.53 -3.40
N GLY A 352 -8.22 32.73 -4.46
CA GLY A 352 -9.42 31.94 -4.75
C GLY A 352 -10.65 32.46 -4.01
N LEU A 353 -11.44 31.56 -3.42
CA LEU A 353 -12.62 31.86 -2.59
C LEU A 353 -12.24 32.53 -1.26
N THR A 354 -11.75 33.76 -1.35
CA THR A 354 -11.24 34.57 -0.25
C THR A 354 -11.69 36.02 -0.40
N ASN A 355 -11.43 36.85 0.61
CA ASN A 355 -11.70 38.28 0.56
C ASN A 355 -10.76 39.07 -0.37
N LYS A 356 -9.56 38.56 -0.65
CA LYS A 356 -8.55 39.18 -1.52
C LYS A 356 -7.55 38.13 -2.00
N THR A 357 -6.96 38.36 -3.17
CA THR A 357 -5.75 37.66 -3.61
C THR A 357 -4.53 38.48 -3.22
N ILE A 358 -3.51 37.82 -2.67
CA ILE A 358 -2.21 38.41 -2.37
C ILE A 358 -1.12 37.71 -3.15
N LYS A 359 0.02 38.38 -3.29
CA LYS A 359 1.24 37.83 -3.85
C LYS A 359 2.36 37.97 -2.82
N LEU A 360 3.09 36.89 -2.59
CA LEU A 360 4.18 36.85 -1.62
C LEU A 360 5.47 36.49 -2.33
N THR A 361 6.49 37.33 -2.18
CA THR A 361 7.83 37.02 -2.66
C THR A 361 8.45 35.90 -1.84
N LEU A 362 9.55 35.32 -2.33
CA LEU A 362 10.31 34.33 -1.55
C LEU A 362 10.85 34.94 -0.24
N ASP A 363 11.19 36.22 -0.25
CA ASP A 363 11.69 36.92 0.95
C ASP A 363 10.56 37.22 1.95
N ASP A 364 9.36 37.58 1.47
CA ASP A 364 8.18 37.70 2.36
C ASP A 364 7.92 36.39 3.12
N LEU A 365 8.07 35.24 2.44
CA LEU A 365 7.93 33.93 3.06
C LEU A 365 9.07 33.62 4.04
N ARG A 366 10.29 34.11 3.81
CA ARG A 366 11.43 33.91 4.72
C ARG A 366 11.33 34.78 5.97
N ASP A 367 10.69 35.94 5.88
CA ASP A 367 10.48 36.88 6.99
C ASP A 367 9.37 36.42 7.96
N MET A 368 8.52 35.47 7.54
CA MET A 368 7.53 34.84 8.40
C MET A 368 8.15 33.90 9.45
N GLN A 369 7.35 33.46 10.42
CA GLN A 369 7.80 32.52 11.45
C GLN A 369 8.25 31.18 10.83
N ARG A 370 9.57 30.97 10.83
CA ARG A 370 10.18 29.74 10.30
C ARG A 370 9.90 28.53 11.18
N GLN A 371 9.62 27.40 10.53
CA GLN A 371 9.49 26.07 11.13
C GLN A 371 10.49 25.11 10.49
N GLU A 372 11.13 24.31 11.32
CA GLU A 372 11.95 23.17 10.90
C GLU A 372 11.35 21.85 11.36
N GLN A 373 11.50 20.81 10.52
CA GLN A 373 11.09 19.45 10.86
C GLN A 373 11.96 18.42 10.14
N ILE A 374 12.44 17.41 10.87
CA ILE A 374 13.05 16.21 10.29
C ILE A 374 11.97 15.14 10.19
N THR A 375 11.62 14.76 8.96
CA THR A 375 10.45 13.91 8.69
C THR A 375 10.76 12.86 7.64
N MET A 376 10.09 11.72 7.75
CA MET A 376 10.19 10.63 6.77
C MET A 376 9.18 10.87 5.65
N HIS A 377 9.71 11.16 4.46
CA HIS A 377 8.96 11.10 3.23
C HIS A 377 8.58 9.65 2.89
N THR A 378 7.32 9.43 2.51
CA THR A 378 6.83 8.14 2.03
C THR A 378 6.28 8.29 0.61
N CYS A 379 6.90 7.57 -0.33
CA CYS A 379 6.37 7.52 -1.69
C CYS A 379 5.39 6.35 -1.83
N MET A 380 4.34 6.56 -2.63
CA MET A 380 3.37 5.52 -2.98
C MET A 380 4.04 4.31 -3.67
N GLN A 381 5.14 4.53 -4.40
CA GLN A 381 5.92 3.48 -5.07
C GLN A 381 6.60 2.51 -4.09
N GLY A 382 6.87 2.95 -2.86
CA GLY A 382 7.39 2.08 -1.80
C GLY A 382 8.68 2.56 -1.13
N PHE A 383 9.44 3.46 -1.75
CA PHE A 383 10.64 4.03 -1.14
C PHE A 383 10.33 5.08 -0.06
N THR A 384 11.32 5.34 0.79
CA THR A 384 11.33 6.39 1.80
C THR A 384 12.56 7.27 1.65
N GLY A 385 12.51 8.44 2.26
CA GLY A 385 13.68 9.29 2.47
C GLY A 385 13.43 10.20 3.67
N ILE A 386 14.42 10.33 4.55
CA ILE A 386 14.35 11.25 5.69
C ILE A 386 15.16 12.48 5.36
N ALA A 387 14.59 13.66 5.60
CA ALA A 387 15.26 14.93 5.38
C ALA A 387 14.79 15.96 6.40
N LYS A 388 15.64 16.95 6.63
CA LYS A 388 15.29 18.16 7.38
C LYS A 388 14.71 19.18 6.42
N TRP A 389 13.50 19.66 6.71
CA TRP A 389 12.80 20.66 5.92
C TRP A 389 12.69 21.96 6.71
N GLY A 390 13.01 23.07 6.06
CA GLY A 390 12.84 24.43 6.61
C GLY A 390 11.87 25.23 5.75
N GLY A 391 10.96 25.95 6.40
CA GLY A 391 9.92 26.68 5.70
C GLY A 391 8.95 27.42 6.63
N VAL A 392 7.74 27.68 6.14
CA VAL A 392 6.65 28.32 6.89
C VAL A 392 5.45 27.40 6.98
N ARG A 393 4.69 27.48 8.08
CA ARG A 393 3.43 26.72 8.19
C ARG A 393 2.43 27.25 7.17
N LEU A 394 1.78 26.33 6.45
CA LEU A 394 0.77 26.69 5.46
C LEU A 394 -0.39 27.47 6.09
N SER A 395 -0.79 27.11 7.32
CA SER A 395 -1.81 27.83 8.08
C SER A 395 -1.48 29.30 8.30
N ASP A 396 -0.20 29.64 8.50
CA ASP A 396 0.24 31.00 8.80
C ASP A 396 0.21 31.85 7.52
N VAL A 397 0.57 31.26 6.38
CA VAL A 397 0.43 31.91 5.05
C VAL A 397 -1.04 32.18 4.75
N LEU A 398 -1.90 31.18 4.98
CA LEU A 398 -3.33 31.31 4.72
C LEU A 398 -4.04 32.25 5.68
N ALA A 399 -3.48 32.54 6.86
CA ALA A 399 -4.02 33.53 7.80
C ALA A 399 -3.96 34.97 7.25
N LEU A 400 -3.16 35.23 6.22
CA LEU A 400 -3.04 36.53 5.55
C LEU A 400 -4.27 36.85 4.66
N VAL A 401 -5.07 35.83 4.34
CA VAL A 401 -6.32 35.93 3.58
C VAL A 401 -7.47 35.35 4.41
N LYS A 402 -8.69 35.82 4.19
CA LYS A 402 -9.88 35.27 4.86
C LYS A 402 -10.66 34.42 3.87
N PRO A 403 -10.71 33.08 4.04
CA PRO A 403 -11.52 32.22 3.19
C PRO A 403 -13.02 32.47 3.40
N ASN A 404 -13.79 32.37 2.31
CA ASN A 404 -15.26 32.43 2.34
C ASN A 404 -15.83 31.12 2.93
N GLU A 405 -17.12 31.11 3.28
CA GLU A 405 -17.78 29.96 3.92
C GLU A 405 -17.74 28.68 3.04
N ASN A 406 -17.79 28.85 1.72
CA ASN A 406 -17.79 27.74 0.76
C ASN A 406 -16.38 27.25 0.38
N ALA A 407 -15.31 27.85 0.87
CA ALA A 407 -13.95 27.43 0.56
C ALA A 407 -13.63 26.11 1.26
N ASN A 408 -13.77 24.94 0.63
CA ASN A 408 -13.63 23.63 1.29
C ASN A 408 -12.35 22.87 0.96
N PHE A 409 -11.72 23.20 -0.16
CA PHE A 409 -10.46 22.61 -0.59
C PHE A 409 -9.45 23.69 -0.91
N LEU A 410 -8.18 23.35 -0.76
CA LEU A 410 -7.06 24.17 -1.18
C LEU A 410 -6.42 23.54 -2.40
N MET A 411 -6.53 24.20 -3.55
CA MET A 411 -5.84 23.82 -4.78
C MET A 411 -4.44 24.44 -4.79
N LEU A 412 -3.44 23.63 -5.09
CA LEU A 412 -2.06 24.09 -5.26
C LEU A 412 -1.60 23.72 -6.66
N THR A 413 -1.10 24.70 -7.40
CA THR A 413 -0.67 24.56 -8.80
C THR A 413 0.83 24.78 -8.92
N SER A 414 1.47 23.95 -9.72
CA SER A 414 2.90 23.93 -10.03
C SER A 414 3.18 24.66 -11.33
N TYR A 415 4.38 25.22 -11.46
CA TYR A 415 4.94 25.60 -12.76
C TYR A 415 5.23 24.40 -13.66
N GLY A 416 5.58 23.25 -13.09
CA GLY A 416 5.76 21.99 -13.82
C GLY A 416 4.46 21.30 -14.23
N THR A 417 4.55 20.38 -15.18
CA THR A 417 3.42 19.66 -15.78
C THR A 417 3.28 18.23 -15.27
N ALA A 418 2.11 17.64 -15.55
CA ALA A 418 1.89 16.21 -15.49
C ALA A 418 2.90 15.52 -16.40
N GLN A 419 3.60 14.50 -15.92
CA GLN A 419 4.60 13.82 -16.76
C GLN A 419 4.00 12.77 -17.71
N HIS A 420 2.77 12.35 -17.47
CA HIS A 420 2.09 11.32 -18.23
C HIS A 420 0.60 11.37 -17.89
N MET A 421 -0.27 11.16 -18.89
CA MET A 421 -1.72 11.01 -18.73
C MET A 421 -2.12 9.55 -19.01
N TYR A 422 -3.00 8.97 -18.19
CA TYR A 422 -3.34 7.53 -18.28
C TYR A 422 -3.97 7.11 -19.62
N ASP A 423 -4.56 8.07 -20.34
CA ASP A 423 -5.26 7.97 -21.61
C ASP A 423 -4.44 8.50 -22.80
N GLY A 424 -3.24 9.03 -22.55
CA GLY A 424 -2.35 9.55 -23.58
C GLY A 424 -2.66 10.95 -24.09
N ARG A 425 -3.56 11.71 -23.44
CA ARG A 425 -3.84 13.10 -23.81
C ARG A 425 -2.65 14.04 -23.49
N PRO A 426 -2.65 15.30 -23.99
CA PRO A 426 -1.60 16.28 -23.69
C PRO A 426 -1.38 16.49 -22.18
N LEU A 427 -0.16 16.85 -21.82
CA LEU A 427 0.22 17.10 -20.44
C LEU A 427 -0.41 18.41 -19.94
N GLU A 428 -0.91 18.39 -18.71
CA GLU A 428 -1.55 19.54 -18.05
C GLU A 428 -0.66 20.07 -16.92
N PRO A 429 -0.81 21.32 -16.46
CA PRO A 429 -0.13 21.81 -15.27
C PRO A 429 -0.34 20.87 -14.08
N TYR A 430 0.73 20.63 -13.31
CA TYR A 430 0.63 19.76 -12.14
C TYR A 430 -0.11 20.50 -11.02
N TYR A 431 -1.14 19.86 -10.46
CA TYR A 431 -1.92 20.43 -9.38
C TYR A 431 -2.34 19.37 -8.36
N THR A 432 -2.72 19.83 -7.18
CA THR A 432 -3.34 18.98 -6.17
C THR A 432 -4.42 19.73 -5.42
N CYS A 433 -5.45 19.04 -4.98
CA CYS A 433 -6.46 19.58 -4.06
C CYS A 433 -6.30 18.93 -2.69
N LEU A 434 -6.12 19.74 -1.65
CA LEU A 434 -6.06 19.29 -0.27
C LEU A 434 -7.39 19.59 0.44
N PRO A 435 -7.98 18.63 1.16
CA PRO A 435 -9.06 18.91 2.09
C PRO A 435 -8.56 19.76 3.27
N LYS A 436 -9.45 20.60 3.83
CA LYS A 436 -9.18 21.50 4.96
C LYS A 436 -8.39 20.84 6.10
N GLU A 437 -8.69 19.59 6.43
CA GLU A 437 -8.09 18.91 7.57
C GLU A 437 -6.58 18.74 7.43
N LEU A 438 -6.07 18.58 6.20
CA LEU A 438 -4.64 18.48 5.89
C LEU A 438 -3.95 19.84 5.86
N VAL A 439 -4.67 20.87 5.40
CA VAL A 439 -4.17 22.24 5.29
C VAL A 439 -3.77 22.80 6.66
N TYR A 440 -4.57 22.50 7.68
CA TYR A 440 -4.37 22.97 9.05
C TYR A 440 -3.64 21.95 9.96
N GLU A 441 -2.89 21.00 9.40
CA GLU A 441 -1.97 20.19 10.21
C GLU A 441 -0.71 20.99 10.57
N ASP A 442 -0.23 20.87 11.81
CA ASP A 442 0.94 21.61 12.30
C ASP A 442 2.23 21.32 11.51
N GLU A 443 2.33 20.14 10.89
CA GLU A 443 3.48 19.68 10.09
C GLU A 443 3.29 19.91 8.58
N THR A 444 2.21 20.59 8.18
CA THR A 444 1.98 21.03 6.80
C THR A 444 2.68 22.36 6.57
N ILE A 445 3.75 22.36 5.78
CA ILE A 445 4.60 23.53 5.53
C ILE A 445 4.78 23.80 4.03
N LEU A 446 5.05 25.06 3.71
CA LEU A 446 5.69 25.45 2.46
C LEU A 446 7.20 25.52 2.72
N ALA A 447 7.95 24.58 2.16
CA ALA A 447 9.38 24.44 2.38
C ALA A 447 10.18 25.11 1.26
N PHE A 448 11.18 25.89 1.66
CA PHE A 448 12.18 26.53 0.78
C PHE A 448 13.61 26.10 1.11
N ASP A 449 13.81 25.36 2.21
CA ASP A 449 15.09 24.74 2.59
C ASP A 449 14.98 23.21 2.70
N MET A 450 16.07 22.52 2.39
CA MET A 450 16.25 21.09 2.62
C MET A 450 17.68 20.83 3.13
N ASN A 451 17.81 20.15 4.27
CA ASN A 451 19.08 19.80 4.90
C ASN A 451 20.01 21.02 5.09
N ASP A 452 19.48 22.07 5.72
CA ASP A 452 20.17 23.33 6.02
C ASP A 452 20.71 24.11 4.80
N LYS A 453 20.22 23.78 3.61
CA LYS A 453 20.57 24.43 2.34
C LYS A 453 19.29 24.86 1.61
N PRO A 454 19.40 25.82 0.67
CA PRO A 454 18.31 26.12 -0.24
C PRO A 454 17.80 24.86 -0.94
N LEU A 455 16.49 24.78 -1.15
CA LEU A 455 15.85 23.63 -1.77
C LEU A 455 16.49 23.31 -3.13
N PRO A 456 16.97 22.06 -3.37
CA PRO A 456 17.49 21.70 -4.68
C PRO A 456 16.42 21.70 -5.76
N LEU A 457 16.81 21.95 -7.02
CA LEU A 457 15.89 21.98 -8.17
C LEU A 457 15.02 20.73 -8.21
N THR A 458 15.64 19.54 -8.18
CA THR A 458 14.92 18.26 -8.29
C THR A 458 13.91 18.03 -7.16
N PHE A 459 14.06 18.71 -6.02
CA PHE A 459 13.16 18.61 -4.88
C PHE A 459 12.09 19.69 -4.83
N GLY A 460 12.07 20.62 -5.79
CA GLY A 460 10.97 21.54 -6.01
C GLY A 460 11.26 23.01 -5.76
N ALA A 461 12.50 23.45 -5.94
CA ALA A 461 12.88 24.87 -5.83
C ALA A 461 11.96 25.81 -6.64
N PRO A 462 11.73 27.06 -6.19
CA PRO A 462 12.21 27.64 -4.93
C PRO A 462 11.33 27.27 -3.73
N LEU A 463 10.12 26.76 -3.97
CA LEU A 463 9.12 26.50 -2.95
C LEU A 463 8.33 25.22 -3.25
N ARG A 464 8.15 24.38 -2.23
CA ARG A 464 7.34 23.17 -2.31
C ARG A 464 6.38 23.03 -1.15
N LEU A 465 5.31 22.26 -1.36
CA LEU A 465 4.45 21.77 -0.29
C LEU A 465 5.10 20.55 0.41
N ARG A 466 4.85 20.43 1.71
CA ARG A 466 5.09 19.23 2.53
C ARG A 466 3.85 18.94 3.38
N VAL A 467 3.40 17.68 3.37
CA VAL A 467 2.24 17.22 4.19
C VAL A 467 2.57 15.83 4.73
N GLU A 468 2.98 15.73 5.99
CA GLU A 468 3.69 14.54 6.48
C GLU A 468 2.78 13.34 6.81
N SER A 469 1.46 13.50 6.71
CA SER A 469 0.47 12.44 6.96
C SER A 469 0.01 11.69 5.70
N ILE A 470 0.54 12.04 4.52
CA ILE A 470 0.11 11.51 3.21
C ILE A 470 1.30 11.19 2.31
N HIS A 471 1.05 10.44 1.22
CA HIS A 471 2.08 10.14 0.25
C HIS A 471 2.57 11.37 -0.55
N GLY A 472 3.84 11.31 -0.94
CA GLY A 472 4.58 12.38 -1.58
C GLY A 472 4.01 12.98 -2.86
N TYR A 473 3.14 12.28 -3.58
CA TYR A 473 2.61 12.77 -4.86
C TYR A 473 1.62 13.94 -4.68
N LYS A 474 1.04 14.10 -3.49
CA LYS A 474 0.23 15.27 -3.14
C LYS A 474 1.08 16.49 -2.77
N MET A 475 2.40 16.32 -2.59
CA MET A 475 3.29 17.37 -2.13
C MET A 475 3.87 18.12 -3.34
N VAL A 476 3.11 19.09 -3.85
CA VAL A 476 3.43 19.88 -5.04
C VAL A 476 4.83 20.51 -4.96
N LYS A 477 5.57 20.43 -6.07
CA LYS A 477 6.88 21.06 -6.28
C LYS A 477 6.72 22.28 -7.19
N TYR A 478 7.72 23.17 -7.22
CA TYR A 478 7.73 24.33 -8.12
C TYR A 478 6.46 25.17 -7.97
N LEU A 479 6.10 25.46 -6.72
CA LEU A 479 4.78 25.99 -6.39
C LEU A 479 4.59 27.36 -7.04
N HIS A 480 3.49 27.52 -7.78
CA HIS A 480 3.12 28.75 -8.46
C HIS A 480 1.98 29.47 -7.71
N LYS A 481 0.93 28.72 -7.38
CA LYS A 481 -0.33 29.31 -6.91
C LYS A 481 -1.03 28.43 -5.89
N ILE A 482 -1.72 29.07 -4.94
CA ILE A 482 -2.57 28.45 -3.93
C ILE A 482 -3.95 29.11 -3.95
N GLU A 483 -5.02 28.32 -4.11
CA GLU A 483 -6.38 28.82 -4.22
C GLU A 483 -7.35 28.04 -3.34
N TRP A 484 -8.18 28.75 -2.60
CA TRP A 484 -9.37 28.16 -2.00
C TRP A 484 -10.43 27.92 -3.06
N ILE A 485 -10.94 26.69 -3.13
CA ILE A 485 -12.00 26.27 -4.06
C ILE A 485 -13.15 25.58 -3.30
N GLU A 486 -14.31 25.48 -3.94
CA GLU A 486 -15.51 24.91 -3.32
C GLU A 486 -15.50 23.38 -3.29
N ASP A 487 -15.20 22.75 -4.43
CA ASP A 487 -15.15 21.29 -4.56
C ASP A 487 -14.02 20.93 -5.54
N TYR A 488 -13.19 19.94 -5.19
CA TYR A 488 -12.15 19.46 -6.09
C TYR A 488 -12.70 18.79 -7.36
N ARG A 489 -13.98 18.40 -7.36
CA ARG A 489 -14.63 17.73 -8.49
C ARG A 489 -14.83 18.62 -9.71
N THR A 490 -14.73 19.94 -9.54
CA THR A 490 -14.80 20.89 -10.67
C THR A 490 -13.46 21.08 -11.37
N GLU A 491 -12.37 20.57 -10.78
CA GLU A 491 -11.01 20.76 -11.28
C GLU A 491 -10.51 19.50 -12.00
N GLY A 492 -9.84 19.69 -13.15
CA GLY A 492 -9.29 18.62 -13.97
C GLY A 492 -10.32 17.53 -14.30
N ASP A 493 -9.97 16.26 -14.03
CA ASP A 493 -10.90 15.13 -14.19
C ASP A 493 -11.83 14.92 -12.97
N GLY A 494 -11.80 15.83 -12.00
CA GLY A 494 -12.63 15.79 -10.80
C GLY A 494 -12.19 14.74 -9.77
N MET A 495 -10.91 14.34 -9.78
CA MET A 495 -10.40 13.30 -8.87
C MET A 495 -9.43 13.82 -7.80
N GLY A 496 -9.18 15.14 -7.78
CA GLY A 496 -8.52 15.83 -6.66
C GLY A 496 -7.04 16.12 -6.85
N GLY A 497 -6.53 16.01 -8.07
CA GLY A 497 -5.15 16.33 -8.41
C GLY A 497 -4.66 15.59 -9.64
N THR A 498 -3.55 16.06 -10.21
CA THR A 498 -2.96 15.49 -11.41
C THR A 498 -2.66 14.00 -11.28
N ARG A 499 -2.31 13.48 -10.10
CA ARG A 499 -1.94 12.06 -9.93
C ARG A 499 -3.14 11.16 -9.73
N GLU A 500 -4.21 11.70 -9.21
CA GLU A 500 -5.52 11.08 -9.13
C GLU A 500 -6.18 11.00 -10.50
N ASP A 501 -5.99 12.06 -11.30
CA ASP A 501 -6.44 12.15 -12.68
C ASP A 501 -5.63 11.20 -13.58
N SER A 502 -4.31 11.40 -13.63
CA SER A 502 -3.42 10.71 -14.57
C SER A 502 -2.84 9.37 -14.10
N GLY A 503 -2.69 9.20 -12.79
CA GLY A 503 -2.09 8.02 -12.18
C GLY A 503 -3.12 7.09 -11.55
N LEU A 504 -4.40 7.46 -11.61
CA LEU A 504 -5.51 6.80 -10.94
C LEU A 504 -5.22 6.63 -9.44
N GLN A 505 -4.57 7.61 -8.80
CA GLN A 505 -4.18 7.57 -7.38
C GLN A 505 -5.33 8.05 -6.49
N SER A 506 -5.13 8.13 -5.17
CA SER A 506 -6.19 8.37 -4.18
C SER A 506 -6.15 9.79 -3.62
N ILE A 507 -7.28 10.48 -3.62
CA ILE A 507 -7.35 11.90 -3.21
C ILE A 507 -6.70 12.23 -1.85
N ASN A 508 -6.87 11.36 -0.85
CA ASN A 508 -6.34 11.59 0.50
C ASN A 508 -4.92 11.01 0.69
N ALA A 509 -4.43 10.14 -0.20
CA ALA A 509 -3.07 9.59 -0.19
C ALA A 509 -2.60 8.99 1.16
N LYS A 510 -3.52 8.55 2.04
CA LYS A 510 -3.25 8.09 3.41
C LYS A 510 -2.95 6.59 3.57
N ILE A 511 -3.17 5.77 2.55
CA ILE A 511 -2.92 4.31 2.60
C ILE A 511 -1.96 3.86 1.54
#